data_AF-A0A7R8WWS2-F1
#
_entry.id   AF-A0A7R8WWS2-F1
#
_cell.length_a   1.000
_cell.length_b   1.000
_cell.length_c   1.000
_cell.angle_alpha   90.00
_cell.angle_beta   90.00
_cell.angle_gamma   90.00
#
_symmetry.space_group_name_H-M   'P 1'
#
loop_
_entity.id
_entity.type
_entity.pdbx_description
1 polymer ?
#
loop_
_entity_poly.entity_id
_entity_poly.type
_entity_poly.pdbx_seq_one_letter_code
_entity_poly.pdbx_strand_id
1 'polypeptide(L)'
;MFTLRRLCESVSGVSGIMGSVSIDKDTFHKRLKRLHGLWKKAADSTENFAKMDAFVSCLGEDDDAKYSKSRAIQIWLFGYELADSVFVMTDDQVLVLSSKKKIEFLKPVGGPPRDENSPPVELIVRNK
;
A
#
# COMPACT_ATOMS: atom_id res chain seq x y z
N MET A 1 6.59 -28.01 7.75
CA MET A 1 6.84 -27.82 6.31
C MET A 1 5.56 -28.10 5.49
N PHE A 2 4.45 -27.46 5.83
CA PHE A 2 3.17 -27.60 5.11
C PHE A 2 2.28 -26.41 5.48
N THR A 3 2.45 -25.25 4.84
CA THR A 3 1.44 -24.16 4.87
C THR A 3 1.72 -22.96 3.95
N LEU A 4 2.80 -22.92 3.17
CA LEU A 4 3.05 -21.77 2.27
C LEU A 4 2.52 -21.96 0.84
N ARG A 5 2.21 -23.19 0.42
CA ARG A 5 1.76 -23.46 -0.96
C ARG A 5 0.28 -23.10 -1.20
N ARG A 6 -0.58 -23.23 -0.19
CA ARG A 6 -2.03 -22.95 -0.30
C ARG A 6 -2.39 -21.48 -0.44
N LEU A 7 -1.50 -20.56 -0.05
CA LEU A 7 -1.73 -19.13 -0.22
C LEU A 7 -1.37 -18.64 -1.63
N CYS A 8 -0.46 -19.32 -2.35
CA CYS A 8 -0.03 -18.89 -3.67
C CYS A 8 -0.99 -19.34 -4.79
N GLU A 9 -1.68 -20.47 -4.62
CA GLU A 9 -2.65 -20.98 -5.62
C GLU A 9 -4.00 -20.23 -5.62
N SER A 10 -4.28 -19.43 -4.58
CA SER A 10 -5.49 -18.59 -4.52
C SER A 10 -5.37 -17.29 -5.35
N VAL A 11 -4.17 -16.92 -5.81
CA VAL A 11 -3.92 -15.59 -6.39
C VAL A 11 -3.92 -15.60 -7.92
N SER A 12 -3.86 -16.76 -8.57
CA SER A 12 -3.70 -16.87 -10.02
C SER A 12 -5.01 -17.06 -10.82
N GLY A 13 -6.18 -16.69 -10.31
CA GLY A 13 -7.44 -17.07 -10.97
C GLY A 13 -8.70 -16.29 -10.63
N VAL A 14 -8.64 -15.00 -10.26
CA VAL A 14 -9.87 -14.21 -10.05
C VAL A 14 -9.77 -12.83 -10.68
N SER A 15 -9.85 -12.79 -12.01
CA SER A 15 -10.11 -11.56 -12.78
C SER A 15 -11.59 -11.14 -12.77
N GLY A 16 -12.43 -11.65 -11.85
CA GLY A 16 -13.88 -11.57 -12.03
C GLY A 16 -14.80 -11.63 -10.81
N ILE A 17 -14.32 -11.55 -9.57
CA ILE A 17 -15.22 -11.55 -8.39
C ILE A 17 -14.75 -10.46 -7.43
N MET A 18 -15.38 -9.27 -7.50
CA MET A 18 -15.47 -8.42 -6.31
C MET A 18 -16.42 -9.11 -5.33
N GLY A 19 -15.93 -10.16 -4.69
CA GLY A 19 -16.52 -10.68 -3.48
C GLY A 19 -16.44 -9.59 -2.43
N SER A 20 -17.19 -9.73 -1.35
CA SER A 20 -17.26 -8.83 -0.19
C SER A 20 -15.93 -8.69 0.58
N VAL A 21 -14.82 -8.50 -0.12
CA VAL A 21 -13.52 -8.15 0.42
C VAL A 21 -13.63 -6.67 0.77
N SER A 22 -13.51 -6.37 2.05
CA SER A 22 -13.38 -5.01 2.56
C SER A 22 -11.96 -4.80 3.04
N ILE A 23 -11.46 -3.58 2.93
CA ILE A 23 -10.15 -3.23 3.48
C ILE A 23 -10.24 -3.12 5.00
N ASP A 24 -9.31 -3.78 5.71
CA ASP A 24 -9.17 -3.61 7.15
C ASP A 24 -8.45 -2.28 7.44
N LYS A 25 -9.27 -1.26 7.71
CA LYS A 25 -8.79 0.09 8.02
C LYS A 25 -7.89 0.15 9.25
N ASP A 26 -8.14 -0.67 10.27
CA ASP A 26 -7.37 -0.60 11.53
C ASP A 26 -5.98 -1.19 11.32
N THR A 27 -5.91 -2.31 10.60
CA THR A 27 -4.65 -2.92 10.21
C THR A 27 -3.85 -2.02 9.27
N PHE A 28 -4.49 -1.37 8.29
CA PHE A 28 -3.83 -0.43 7.39
C PHE A 28 -3.16 0.73 8.15
N HIS A 29 -3.92 1.46 8.98
CA HIS A 29 -3.37 2.61 9.72
C HIS A 29 -2.29 2.19 10.73
N LYS A 30 -2.46 1.04 11.38
CA LYS A 30 -1.43 0.47 12.27
C LYS A 30 -0.11 0.20 11.53
N ARG A 31 -0.18 -0.37 10.32
CA ARG A 31 1.01 -0.68 9.52
C ARG A 31 1.63 0.58 8.92
N LEU A 32 0.81 1.51 8.45
CA LEU A 32 1.26 2.79 7.93
C LEU A 32 2.01 3.60 9.00
N LYS A 33 1.43 3.71 10.21
CA LYS A 33 2.07 4.36 11.36
C LYS A 33 3.40 3.72 11.72
N ARG A 34 3.49 2.39 11.67
CA ARG A 34 4.75 1.67 11.91
C ARG A 34 5.79 2.01 10.86
N LEU A 35 5.41 2.03 9.58
CA LEU A 35 6.32 2.31 8.47
C LEU A 35 6.81 3.76 8.52
N HIS A 36 5.89 4.72 8.64
CA HIS A 36 6.20 6.15 8.72
C HIS A 36 7.01 6.49 9.98
N GLY A 37 6.64 5.92 11.13
CA GLY A 37 7.39 6.11 12.38
C GLY A 37 8.81 5.51 12.35
N LEU A 38 9.03 4.40 11.64
CA LEU A 38 10.38 3.87 11.42
C LEU A 38 11.20 4.79 10.51
N TRP A 39 10.59 5.33 9.45
CA TRP A 39 11.26 6.26 8.56
C TRP A 39 11.64 7.56 9.27
N LYS A 40 10.72 8.16 10.04
CA LYS A 40 10.98 9.35 10.87
C LYS A 40 12.12 9.12 11.87
N LYS A 41 12.15 7.97 12.55
CA LYS A 41 13.27 7.61 13.45
C LYS A 41 14.58 7.38 12.73
N ALA A 42 14.53 6.88 11.49
CA ALA A 42 15.72 6.70 10.68
C ALA A 42 16.26 8.04 10.16
N ALA A 43 15.43 9.09 10.03
CA ALA A 43 15.89 10.44 9.71
C ALA A 43 16.90 10.99 10.74
N ASP A 44 16.76 10.57 12.00
CA ASP A 44 17.69 10.95 13.08
C ASP A 44 18.96 10.07 13.14
N SER A 45 19.09 9.08 12.25
CA SER A 45 20.21 8.13 12.23
C SER A 45 20.99 8.19 10.91
N THR A 46 22.18 7.59 10.86
CA THR A 46 22.97 7.45 9.62
C THR A 46 22.47 6.33 8.70
N GLU A 47 21.26 5.81 8.92
CA GLU A 47 20.70 4.72 8.12
C GLU A 47 20.24 5.19 6.73
N ASN A 48 20.12 4.23 5.80
CA ASN A 48 19.80 4.50 4.39
C ASN A 48 18.46 5.21 4.16
N PHE A 49 17.53 5.16 5.12
CA PHE A 49 16.23 5.85 5.03
C PHE A 49 16.32 7.34 5.41
N ALA A 50 17.40 7.77 6.04
CA ALA A 50 17.54 9.13 6.55
C ALA A 50 17.64 10.21 5.47
N LYS A 51 18.13 9.83 4.28
CA LYS A 51 18.35 10.73 3.15
C LYS A 51 17.25 10.70 2.10
N MET A 52 16.18 9.93 2.35
CA MET A 52 15.09 9.77 1.41
C MET A 52 14.01 10.81 1.72
N ASP A 53 13.59 11.59 0.72
CA ASP A 53 12.49 12.55 0.85
C ASP A 53 11.11 11.93 0.60
N ALA A 54 11.06 10.86 -0.21
CA ALA A 54 9.84 10.15 -0.54
C ALA A 54 10.10 8.67 -0.84
N PHE A 55 9.18 7.82 -0.38
CA PHE A 55 9.11 6.40 -0.72
C PHE A 55 8.06 6.18 -1.81
N VAL A 56 8.45 5.54 -2.91
CA VAL A 56 7.55 5.28 -4.04
C VAL A 56 7.50 3.77 -4.33
N SER A 57 6.29 3.23 -4.45
CA SER A 57 6.01 1.86 -4.87
C SER A 57 5.01 1.84 -6.01
N CYS A 58 5.47 1.42 -7.19
CA CYS A 58 4.65 1.29 -8.39
C CYS A 58 4.41 -0.19 -8.71
N LEU A 59 3.18 -0.53 -9.10
CA LEU A 59 2.85 -1.82 -9.69
C LEU A 59 2.20 -1.61 -11.06
N GLY A 60 2.75 -2.26 -12.08
CA GLY A 60 2.17 -2.32 -13.42
C GLY A 60 1.03 -3.33 -13.52
N GLU A 61 0.37 -3.36 -14.68
CA GLU A 61 -0.67 -4.35 -14.99
C GLU A 61 -0.04 -5.69 -15.40
N ASP A 62 1.01 -5.67 -16.23
CA ASP A 62 1.71 -6.86 -16.77
C ASP A 62 3.03 -7.16 -16.03
N ASP A 63 3.02 -7.13 -14.70
CA ASP A 63 4.22 -7.45 -13.92
C ASP A 63 4.34 -8.98 -13.73
N ASP A 64 5.06 -9.64 -14.63
CA ASP A 64 5.36 -11.09 -14.62
C ASP A 64 6.14 -11.53 -13.36
N ALA A 65 6.77 -10.59 -12.64
CA ALA A 65 7.50 -10.84 -11.40
C ALA A 65 6.54 -11.01 -10.22
N LYS A 66 6.09 -12.26 -10.00
CA LYS A 66 5.18 -12.63 -8.89
C LYS A 66 5.67 -12.20 -7.49
N TYR A 67 6.98 -12.06 -7.30
CA TYR A 67 7.59 -11.63 -6.03
C TYR A 67 8.42 -10.36 -6.23
N SER A 68 7.85 -9.22 -5.85
CA SER A 68 8.56 -7.94 -5.85
C SER A 68 8.38 -7.24 -4.50
N LYS A 69 9.38 -6.42 -4.10
CA LYS A 69 9.30 -5.63 -2.86
C LYS A 69 8.12 -4.66 -2.89
N SER A 70 7.87 -4.05 -4.05
CA SER A 70 6.74 -3.16 -4.29
C SER A 70 5.40 -3.85 -4.00
N ARG A 71 5.22 -5.07 -4.55
CA ARG A 71 4.03 -5.89 -4.37
C ARG A 71 3.87 -6.33 -2.92
N ALA A 72 4.96 -6.80 -2.30
CA ALA A 72 4.95 -7.20 -0.90
C ALA A 72 4.54 -6.05 0.04
N ILE A 73 5.03 -4.83 -0.20
CA ILE A 73 4.67 -3.66 0.61
C ILE A 73 3.20 -3.27 0.40
N GLN A 74 2.70 -3.29 -0.84
CA GLN A 74 1.30 -2.99 -1.09
C GLN A 74 0.36 -4.04 -0.48
N ILE A 75 0.65 -5.33 -0.64
CA ILE A 75 -0.12 -6.40 0.00
C ILE A 75 -0.01 -6.30 1.53
N TRP A 76 1.16 -5.97 2.06
CA TRP A 76 1.32 -5.77 3.50
C TRP A 76 0.54 -4.54 3.99
N LEU A 77 0.44 -3.45 3.25
CA LEU A 77 -0.34 -2.28 3.68
C LEU A 77 -1.85 -2.51 3.52
N PHE A 78 -2.29 -2.84 2.30
CA PHE A 78 -3.70 -2.86 1.91
C PHE A 78 -4.37 -4.21 2.12
N GLY A 79 -3.60 -5.29 2.31
CA GLY A 79 -4.12 -6.66 2.34
C GLY A 79 -4.55 -7.19 0.98
N TYR A 80 -4.31 -6.41 -0.09
CA TYR A 80 -4.73 -6.73 -1.45
C TYR A 80 -3.66 -6.30 -2.46
N GLU A 81 -3.66 -6.94 -3.63
CA GLU A 81 -2.78 -6.58 -4.73
C GLU A 81 -3.42 -5.48 -5.59
N LEU A 82 -2.85 -4.27 -5.52
CA LEU A 82 -3.28 -3.14 -6.33
C LEU A 82 -2.38 -3.02 -7.57
N ALA A 83 -2.60 -3.84 -8.59
CA ALA A 83 -1.96 -3.65 -9.89
C ALA A 83 -2.29 -2.25 -10.47
N ASP A 84 -1.56 -1.76 -11.47
CA ASP A 84 -1.78 -0.42 -12.07
C ASP A 84 -2.01 0.68 -11.01
N SER A 85 -1.10 0.74 -10.03
CA SER A 85 -1.18 1.71 -8.93
C SER A 85 0.19 2.27 -8.58
N VAL A 86 0.17 3.53 -8.13
CA VAL A 86 1.33 4.22 -7.60
C VAL A 86 1.02 4.62 -6.16
N PHE A 87 1.86 4.16 -5.26
CA PHE A 87 1.85 4.52 -3.84
C PHE A 87 3.05 5.40 -3.54
N VAL A 88 2.82 6.59 -3.00
CA VAL A 88 3.86 7.52 -2.57
C VAL A 88 3.66 7.83 -1.10
N MET A 89 4.70 7.70 -0.29
CA MET A 89 4.73 8.15 1.08
C MET A 89 5.79 9.23 1.21
N THR A 90 5.35 10.42 1.59
CA THR A 90 6.19 11.59 1.87
C THR A 90 6.17 11.84 3.38
N ASP A 91 6.98 12.80 3.80
CA ASP A 91 7.09 13.13 5.21
C ASP A 91 5.76 13.65 5.80
N ASP A 92 4.99 14.37 4.98
CA ASP A 92 3.76 15.05 5.35
C ASP A 92 2.49 14.28 4.99
N GLN A 93 2.52 13.43 3.96
CA GLN A 93 1.33 12.76 3.43
C GLN A 93 1.62 11.48 2.64
N VAL A 94 0.58 10.66 2.49
CA VAL A 94 0.54 9.48 1.62
C VAL A 94 -0.39 9.74 0.46
N LEU A 95 0.06 9.42 -0.75
CA LEU A 95 -0.69 9.55 -1.99
C LEU A 95 -0.88 8.17 -2.61
N VAL A 96 -2.11 7.83 -2.98
CA VAL A 96 -2.41 6.61 -3.74
C VAL A 96 -3.10 6.98 -5.03
N LEU A 97 -2.40 6.75 -6.15
CA LEU A 97 -2.92 7.00 -7.49
C LEU A 97 -3.29 5.66 -8.15
N SER A 98 -4.53 5.57 -8.64
CA SER A 98 -5.04 4.35 -9.26
C SER A 98 -6.34 4.60 -10.04
N SER A 99 -6.87 3.58 -10.71
CA SER A 99 -8.18 3.63 -11.36
C SER A 99 -9.32 3.95 -10.38
N LYS A 100 -10.38 4.60 -10.89
CA LYS A 100 -11.56 5.01 -10.12
C LYS A 100 -12.13 3.89 -9.23
N LYS A 101 -12.25 2.67 -9.77
CA LYS A 101 -12.79 1.51 -9.05
C LYS A 101 -11.96 1.14 -7.82
N LYS A 102 -10.62 1.20 -7.92
CA LYS A 102 -9.71 0.90 -6.81
C LYS A 102 -9.70 2.04 -5.79
N ILE A 103 -9.79 3.29 -6.24
CA ILE A 103 -9.91 4.44 -5.34
C ILE A 103 -11.21 4.38 -4.52
N GLU A 104 -12.34 4.03 -5.14
CA GLU A 104 -13.60 3.79 -4.44
C GLU A 104 -13.47 2.70 -3.36
N PHE A 105 -12.73 1.64 -3.65
CA PHE A 105 -12.43 0.58 -2.69
C PHE A 105 -11.55 1.05 -1.52
N LEU A 106 -10.61 1.98 -1.78
CA LEU A 106 -9.70 2.53 -0.78
C LEU A 106 -10.28 3.68 0.05
N LYS A 107 -11.47 4.19 -0.28
CA LYS A 107 -12.14 5.26 0.49
C LYS A 107 -12.13 5.06 2.01
N PRO A 108 -12.33 3.85 2.57
CA PRO A 108 -12.32 3.65 4.02
C PRO A 108 -10.98 3.91 4.71
N VAL A 109 -9.88 3.96 3.94
CA VAL A 109 -8.53 4.26 4.46
C VAL A 109 -7.99 5.62 4.03
N GLY A 110 -8.72 6.33 3.17
CA GLY A 110 -8.41 7.70 2.79
C GLY A 110 -8.91 8.70 3.83
N GLY A 111 -8.31 9.89 3.85
CA GLY A 111 -8.77 11.01 4.67
C GLY A 111 -7.69 11.65 5.53
N PRO A 112 -8.10 12.51 6.48
CA PRO A 112 -7.18 13.23 7.36
C PRO A 112 -6.45 12.26 8.30
N PRO A 113 -5.39 12.73 8.98
CA PRO A 113 -4.68 11.96 9.99
C PRO A 113 -5.64 11.37 11.02
N ARG A 114 -5.49 10.08 11.32
CA ARG A 114 -6.27 9.44 12.37
C ARG A 114 -5.73 9.77 13.77
N ASP A 115 -4.42 10.00 13.83
CA ASP A 115 -3.68 10.39 15.02
C ASP A 115 -2.51 11.31 14.66
N GLU A 116 -1.95 12.00 15.66
CA GLU A 116 -0.86 12.99 15.52
C GLU A 116 0.39 12.41 14.82
N ASN A 117 0.60 11.09 14.90
CA ASN A 117 1.77 10.41 14.33
C ASN A 117 1.44 9.61 13.07
N SER A 118 0.29 9.87 12.44
CA SER A 118 -0.12 9.21 11.20
C SER A 118 -0.24 10.24 10.08
N PRO A 119 0.37 10.00 8.90
CA PRO A 119 0.20 10.90 7.78
C PRO A 119 -1.24 10.80 7.22
N PRO A 120 -1.80 11.90 6.68
CA PRO A 120 -3.02 11.87 5.90
C PRO A 120 -2.85 11.00 4.66
N VAL A 121 -3.96 10.43 4.17
CA VAL A 121 -3.99 9.57 2.99
C VAL A 121 -4.87 10.19 1.92
N GLU A 122 -4.24 10.71 0.89
CA GLU A 122 -4.89 11.26 -0.29
C GLU A 122 -5.05 10.18 -1.37
N LEU A 123 -6.26 10.10 -1.92
CA LEU A 123 -6.63 9.13 -2.93
C LEU A 123 -6.89 9.84 -4.26
N ILE A 124 -6.05 9.56 -5.26
CA ILE A 124 -6.06 10.24 -6.55
C ILE A 124 -6.56 9.28 -7.64
N VAL A 125 -7.63 9.70 -8.32
CA VAL A 125 -8.13 8.97 -9.49
C VAL A 125 -7.27 9.30 -10.70
N ARG A 126 -6.68 8.28 -11.32
CA ARG A 126 -5.95 8.40 -12.58
C ARG A 126 -6.90 8.87 -13.69
N ASN A 127 -6.60 10.02 -14.31
CA ASN A 127 -7.28 10.45 -15.53
C ASN A 127 -6.87 9.54 -16.68
N LYS A 128 -7.84 9.21 -17.55
CA LYS A 128 -7.61 8.41 -18.75
C LYS A 128 -6.79 9.17 -19.77
#